data_AF-A0A359EZ54-F1
#
_entry.id   AF-A0A359EZ54-F1
#
_cell.length_a   1.000
_cell.length_b   1.000
_cell.length_c   1.000
_cell.angle_alpha   90.00
_cell.angle_beta   90.00
_cell.angle_gamma   90.00
#
_symmetry.space_group_name_H-M   'P 1'
#
loop_
_entity.id
_entity.type
_entity.pdbx_description
1 polymer ?
#
loop_
_entity_poly.entity_id
_entity_poly.type
_entity_poly.pdbx_seq_one_letter_code
_entity_poly.pdbx_strand_id
1 'polypeptide(L)'
;MLQQTQQGSPQLPVLRYTDRCMASTFELILVNPSHGAVASAKETAEHLEALWSRFLPTSEVTRFNRGECTASELSPETLLLF
;
A
#
# COMPACT_ATOMS: atom_id res chain seq x y z
N MET A 1 28.45 29.16 -35.28
CA MET A 1 28.04 27.80 -34.87
C MET A 1 27.76 27.84 -33.37
N LEU A 2 26.50 27.86 -32.96
CA LEU A 2 26.10 27.83 -31.55
C LEU A 2 25.90 26.37 -31.15
N GLN A 3 26.79 25.84 -30.30
CA GLN A 3 26.62 24.50 -29.72
C GLN A 3 25.45 24.54 -28.74
N GLN A 4 24.38 23.80 -29.07
CA GLN A 4 23.31 23.51 -28.14
C GLN A 4 23.86 22.57 -27.05
N THR A 5 24.04 23.09 -25.84
CA THR A 5 24.16 22.26 -24.65
C THR A 5 22.81 21.58 -24.41
N GLN A 6 22.69 20.31 -24.80
CA GLN A 6 21.62 19.46 -24.29
C GLN A 6 21.82 19.31 -22.78
N GLN A 7 21.15 20.15 -21.99
CA GLN A 7 20.94 19.91 -20.57
C GLN A 7 20.01 18.71 -20.47
N GLY A 8 20.59 17.53 -20.24
CA GLY A 8 19.82 16.36 -19.82
C GLY A 8 19.05 16.70 -18.55
N SER A 9 17.75 16.43 -18.54
CA SER A 9 16.90 16.62 -17.35
C SER A 9 17.56 15.96 -16.12
N PRO A 10 17.49 16.58 -14.93
CA PRO A 10 18.03 15.96 -13.72
C PRO A 10 17.35 14.61 -13.50
N GLN A 11 18.15 13.55 -13.47
CA GLN A 11 17.64 12.19 -13.25
C GLN A 11 17.34 12.04 -11.76
N LEU A 12 16.04 12.03 -11.42
CA LEU A 12 15.60 11.85 -10.03
C LEU A 12 15.96 10.43 -9.55
N PRO A 13 16.37 10.28 -8.28
CA PRO A 13 16.66 8.97 -7.73
C PRO A 13 15.38 8.12 -7.72
N VAL A 14 15.49 6.87 -8.18
CA VAL A 14 14.38 5.90 -8.18
C VAL A 14 14.73 4.76 -7.24
N LEU A 15 13.83 4.49 -6.30
CA LEU A 15 13.92 3.34 -5.41
C LEU A 15 12.90 2.29 -5.86
N ARG A 16 13.37 1.04 -5.99
CA ARG A 16 12.53 -0.13 -6.23
C ARG A 16 12.57 -1.03 -5.01
N TYR A 17 11.40 -1.47 -4.57
CA TYR A 17 11.25 -2.33 -3.41
C TYR A 17 10.21 -3.41 -3.71
N THR A 18 10.43 -4.61 -3.20
CA THR A 18 9.53 -5.74 -3.40
C THR A 18 9.30 -6.42 -2.06
N ASP A 19 8.06 -6.78 -1.77
CA ASP A 19 7.69 -7.48 -0.55
C ASP A 19 6.43 -8.32 -0.76
N ARG A 20 5.97 -8.99 0.30
CA ARG A 20 4.79 -9.85 0.28
C ARG A 20 3.66 -9.25 1.13
N CYS A 21 2.45 -9.38 0.62
CA CYS A 21 1.21 -9.00 1.31
C CYS A 21 0.03 -9.70 0.62
N MET A 22 -1.04 -10.03 1.36
CA MET A 22 -2.27 -10.65 0.83
C MET A 22 -2.00 -11.93 0.00
N ALA A 23 -1.12 -12.80 0.50
CA ALA A 23 -0.66 -14.02 -0.17
C ALA A 23 -0.02 -13.80 -1.57
N SER A 24 0.34 -12.56 -1.92
CA SER A 24 0.96 -12.17 -3.19
C SER A 24 2.29 -11.44 -2.96
N THR A 25 2.93 -11.02 -4.05
CA THR A 25 4.08 -10.13 -4.07
C THR A 25 3.64 -8.78 -4.61
N PHE A 26 4.09 -7.68 -4.00
CA PHE A 26 3.91 -6.33 -4.54
C PHE A 26 5.25 -5.66 -4.84
N GLU A 27 5.27 -4.79 -5.85
CA GLU A 27 6.40 -3.94 -6.20
C GLU A 27 6.04 -2.47 -5.90
N LEU A 28 6.94 -1.77 -5.23
CA LEU A 28 6.90 -0.33 -5.05
C LEU A 28 8.00 0.32 -5.89
N ILE A 29 7.61 1.29 -6.71
CA ILE A 29 8.52 2.13 -7.50
C ILE A 29 8.32 3.56 -7.02
N LEU A 30 9.33 4.11 -6.35
CA LEU A 30 9.27 5.44 -5.74
C LEU A 30 10.26 6.37 -6.43
N VAL A 31 9.79 7.54 -6.88
CA VAL A 31 10.63 8.58 -7.50
C VAL A 31 10.89 9.68 -6.47
N ASN A 32 12.15 9.93 -6.15
CA ASN A 32 12.58 10.86 -5.12
C ASN A 32 11.84 10.69 -3.77
N PRO A 33 11.85 9.47 -3.18
CA PRO A 33 11.07 9.20 -1.97
C PRO A 33 11.56 10.02 -0.77
N SER A 34 10.62 10.45 0.06
CA SER A 34 10.92 10.94 1.40
C SER A 34 11.45 9.80 2.29
N HIS A 35 12.19 10.16 3.33
CA HIS A 35 12.60 9.19 4.35
C HIS A 35 11.36 8.52 4.97
N GLY A 36 11.35 7.19 5.04
CA GLY A 36 10.24 6.41 5.58
C GLY A 36 9.12 6.05 4.59
N ALA A 37 9.18 6.50 3.33
CA ALA A 37 8.13 6.21 2.34
C ALA A 37 7.87 4.70 2.13
N VAL A 38 8.92 3.89 2.13
CA VAL A 38 8.79 2.42 2.03
C VAL A 38 8.10 1.83 3.26
N ALA A 39 8.48 2.27 4.46
CA ALA A 39 7.87 1.79 5.70
C ALA A 39 6.38 2.13 5.75
N SER A 40 6.03 3.38 5.41
CA SER A 40 4.64 3.83 5.33
C SER A 40 3.82 3.03 4.31
N ALA A 41 4.39 2.72 3.14
CA ALA A 41 3.73 1.87 2.15
C ALA A 41 3.54 0.42 2.63
N LYS A 42 4.51 -0.13 3.38
CA LYS A 42 4.37 -1.45 4.00
C LYS A 42 3.28 -1.49 5.07
N GLU A 43 3.29 -0.52 5.98
CA GLU A 43 2.27 -0.38 7.03
C GLU A 43 0.87 -0.26 6.40
N THR A 44 0.76 0.46 5.29
CA THR A 44 -0.49 0.54 4.52
C THR A 44 -0.91 -0.83 4.00
N ALA A 45 -0.01 -1.58 3.37
CA ALA A 45 -0.33 -2.92 2.86
C ALA A 45 -0.76 -3.88 3.99
N GLU A 46 -0.04 -3.88 5.11
CA GLU A 46 -0.37 -4.69 6.29
C GLU A 46 -1.71 -4.30 6.91
N HIS A 47 -2.00 -3.00 6.98
CA HIS A 47 -3.28 -2.48 7.45
C HIS A 47 -4.44 -2.99 6.58
N LEU A 48 -4.33 -2.88 5.26
CA LEU A 48 -5.37 -3.35 4.34
C LEU A 48 -5.57 -4.88 4.44
N GLU A 49 -4.49 -5.64 4.65
CA GLU A 49 -4.59 -7.09 4.87
C GLU A 49 -5.34 -7.40 6.18
N ALA A 50 -5.09 -6.63 7.24
CA ALA A 50 -5.81 -6.74 8.50
C ALA A 50 -7.29 -6.36 8.39
N LEU A 51 -7.68 -5.49 7.46
CA LEU A 51 -9.10 -5.17 7.25
C LEU A 51 -9.81 -6.28 6.46
N TRP A 52 -9.22 -6.70 5.33
CA TRP A 52 -9.99 -7.39 4.28
C TRP A 52 -9.57 -8.84 4.00
N SER A 53 -8.52 -9.36 4.65
CA SER A 53 -8.11 -10.74 4.43
C SER A 53 -9.16 -11.73 4.91
N ARG A 54 -9.69 -12.57 4.02
CA ARG A 54 -10.60 -13.67 4.40
C ARG A 54 -9.90 -14.84 5.09
N PHE A 55 -8.57 -14.82 5.15
CA PHE A 55 -7.75 -15.88 5.73
C PHE A 55 -7.24 -15.53 7.13
N LEU A 56 -7.13 -14.23 7.46
CA LEU A 56 -6.81 -13.78 8.81
C LEU A 56 -8.08 -13.86 9.68
N PRO A 57 -8.10 -14.69 10.75
CA PRO A 57 -9.27 -14.82 11.62
C PRO A 57 -9.66 -13.51 12.31
N THR A 58 -8.68 -12.63 12.51
CA THR A 58 -8.83 -11.35 13.19
C THR A 58 -9.21 -10.21 12.27
N SER A 59 -9.29 -10.45 10.95
CA SER A 59 -9.62 -9.36 10.05
C SER A 59 -11.06 -8.90 10.21
N GLU A 60 -11.28 -7.64 9.87
CA GLU A 60 -12.60 -7.02 10.00
C GLU A 60 -13.66 -7.76 9.18
N VAL A 61 -13.36 -8.07 7.91
CA VAL A 61 -14.26 -8.83 7.02
C VAL A 61 -14.50 -10.25 7.52
N THR A 62 -13.49 -10.93 8.07
CA THR A 62 -13.67 -12.29 8.60
C THR A 62 -14.56 -12.29 9.84
N ARG A 63 -14.33 -11.35 10.77
CA ARG A 63 -15.17 -11.19 11.96
C ARG A 63 -16.62 -10.85 11.59
N PHE A 64 -16.81 -9.91 10.67
CA PHE A 64 -18.15 -9.52 10.21
C PHE A 64 -18.90 -10.68 9.57
N ASN A 65 -18.25 -11.43 8.68
CA ASN A 65 -18.85 -12.61 8.03
C ASN A 65 -19.23 -13.73 9.01
N ARG A 66 -18.60 -13.78 10.19
CA ARG A 66 -18.93 -14.73 11.26
C ARG A 66 -20.00 -14.22 12.23
N GLY A 67 -20.47 -12.97 12.06
CA GLY A 67 -21.38 -12.31 12.98
C GLY A 67 -20.72 -11.90 14.30
N GLU A 68 -19.38 -11.79 14.34
CA GLU A 68 -18.60 -11.40 15.53
C GLU A 68 -18.46 -9.87 15.69
N CYS A 69 -18.96 -9.09 14.73
CA CYS A 69 -19.12 -7.64 14.81
C CYS A 69 -20.29 -7.18 13.94
N THR A 70 -20.71 -5.94 14.17
CA THR A 70 -21.81 -5.27 13.46
C THR A 70 -21.28 -4.25 12.44
N ALA A 71 -22.13 -3.80 11.52
CA ALA A 71 -21.75 -2.84 10.48
C ALA A 71 -21.25 -1.50 11.05
N SER A 72 -21.72 -1.09 12.23
CA SER A 72 -21.26 0.12 12.92
C SER A 72 -19.84 0.01 13.50
N GLU A 73 -19.30 -1.20 13.59
CA GLU A 73 -17.93 -1.47 14.06
C GLU A 73 -16.93 -1.60 12.90
N LEU A 74 -17.41 -1.54 11.65
CA LEU A 74 -16.55 -1.56 10.47
C LEU A 74 -15.83 -0.21 10.31
N SER A 75 -14.60 -0.26 9.84
CA SER A 75 -13.84 0.93 9.48
C SER A 75 -14.51 1.68 8.32
N PRO A 76 -14.38 3.01 8.25
CA PRO A 76 -14.86 3.79 7.11
C PRO A 76 -14.33 3.26 5.77
N GLU A 77 -13.08 2.79 5.74
CA GLU A 77 -12.43 2.20 4.57
C GLU A 77 -13.16 0.95 4.09
N THR A 78 -13.55 0.05 5.00
CA THR A 78 -14.37 -1.11 4.66
C THR A 78 -15.75 -0.68 4.16
N LEU A 79 -16.41 0.24 4.84
CA LEU A 79 -17.75 0.72 4.46
C LEU A 79 -17.79 1.37 3.07
N LEU A 80 -16.69 2.00 2.62
CA LEU A 80 -16.59 2.59 1.28
C LEU A 80 -16.55 1.54 0.15
N LEU A 81 -16.20 0.29 0.45
CA LEU A 81 -16.04 -0.76 -0.56
C LEU A 81 -17.24 -1.72 -0.66
N PHE A 82 -18.25 -1.57 0.21
CA PHE A 82 -19.51 -2.31 0.18
C PHE A 82 -20.60 -1.57 -0.60
#